data_AF-A0A536S0Q8-F1
#
_entry.id   AF-A0A536S0Q8-F1
#
_cell.length_a   1.000
_cell.length_b   1.000
_cell.length_c   1.000
_cell.angle_alpha   90.00
_cell.angle_beta   90.00
_cell.angle_gamma   90.00
#
_symmetry.space_group_name_H-M   'P 1'
#
loop_
_entity.id
_entity.type
_entity.pdbx_description
1 polymer ?
#
loop_
_entity_poly.entity_id
_entity_poly.type
_entity_poly.pdbx_seq_one_letter_code
_entity_poly.pdbx_strand_id
1 'polypeptide(L)'
;MTLTTERRLGAGAALGTGTEAAYRAVAEATGEPHLVRTDLAAGDAVPLGPAIACFAHLTDLHVTDAQSPARFEFINQEWRDPRFRELLPMQRPQEMLNAHAIGAMVRAINSIEAGAMTGSPLQMAVMTGDAIDNTQRNELTNFLALLSGGTVRPDSGAPGYDGVQRADWRSDIYWKPDGPPDGDTFQNALGFPRHPGLLDEVVQPFHAEGLRVPWVACRGNHEELCQGVGIVTPALARAITGSRKPIALPQAFEPDTAVETFVHQPEQFMSGPFLEVEADPERRPIERDEFMPEAYYAQDVGDVRFITLDTVCTEGGADGSID
;
A
#
# COMPACT_ATOMS: atom_id res chain seq x y z
N MET A 1 -20.06 -13.69 8.77
CA MET A 1 -18.68 -13.57 8.28
C MET A 1 -17.87 -14.70 8.89
N THR A 2 -16.90 -15.27 8.17
CA THR A 2 -15.96 -16.27 8.72
C THR A 2 -14.72 -15.53 9.21
N LEU A 3 -14.33 -15.72 10.48
CA LEU A 3 -13.11 -15.15 11.05
C LEU A 3 -11.91 -16.08 10.82
N THR A 4 -10.69 -15.54 10.90
CA THR A 4 -9.44 -16.33 10.74
C THR A 4 -9.32 -17.48 11.72
N THR A 5 -9.96 -17.36 12.89
CA THR A 5 -10.06 -18.43 13.90
C THR A 5 -10.82 -19.66 13.41
N GLU A 6 -11.73 -19.48 12.46
CA GLU A 6 -12.55 -20.54 11.88
C GLU A 6 -11.97 -21.02 10.55
N ARG A 7 -11.61 -20.08 9.67
CA ARG A 7 -11.00 -20.36 8.37
C ARG A 7 -10.07 -19.23 7.99
N ARG A 8 -8.93 -19.58 7.38
CA ARG A 8 -7.98 -18.61 6.83
C ARG A 8 -7.88 -18.77 5.32
N LEU A 9 -7.24 -17.81 4.69
CA LEU A 9 -6.85 -17.91 3.28
C LEU A 9 -5.46 -18.56 3.18
N GLY A 10 -5.27 -19.41 2.17
CA GLY A 10 -4.01 -20.06 1.89
C GLY A 10 -3.82 -20.34 0.39
N ALA A 11 -2.69 -20.94 0.06
CA ALA A 11 -2.37 -21.31 -1.32
C ALA A 11 -3.28 -22.46 -1.81
N GLY A 12 -4.05 -22.20 -2.87
CA GLY A 12 -4.92 -23.15 -3.52
C GLY A 12 -4.27 -23.89 -4.70
N ALA A 13 -5.13 -24.33 -5.63
CA ALA A 13 -4.70 -24.96 -6.87
C ALA A 13 -3.82 -24.02 -7.71
N ALA A 14 -2.86 -24.59 -8.45
CA ALA A 14 -2.12 -23.84 -9.44
C ALA A 14 -3.06 -23.44 -10.60
N LEU A 15 -3.10 -22.15 -10.91
CA LEU A 15 -3.87 -21.57 -12.02
C LEU A 15 -2.98 -21.32 -13.25
N GLY A 16 -1.68 -21.15 -13.03
CA GLY A 16 -0.67 -21.04 -14.07
C GLY A 16 0.68 -21.56 -13.55
N THR A 17 1.52 -22.01 -14.47
CA THR A 17 2.85 -22.56 -14.15
C THR A 17 3.88 -21.84 -15.00
N GLY A 18 4.83 -21.19 -14.35
CA GLY A 18 6.02 -20.65 -15.00
C GLY A 18 7.25 -21.54 -14.79
N THR A 19 8.39 -21.12 -15.33
CA THR A 19 9.65 -21.86 -15.25
C THR A 19 10.24 -21.95 -13.84
N GLU A 20 9.89 -21.02 -12.94
CA GLU A 20 10.42 -20.93 -11.58
C GLU A 20 9.37 -21.31 -10.52
N ALA A 21 8.13 -20.87 -10.70
CA ALA A 21 7.04 -21.13 -9.74
C ALA A 21 5.67 -21.20 -10.42
N ALA A 22 4.68 -21.70 -9.68
CA ALA A 22 3.28 -21.69 -10.10
C ALA A 22 2.52 -20.54 -9.44
N TYR A 23 1.69 -19.84 -10.22
CA TYR A 23 0.69 -18.92 -9.72
C TYR A 23 -0.50 -19.71 -9.18
N ARG A 24 -0.91 -19.42 -7.95
CA ARG A 24 -1.93 -20.19 -7.25
C ARG A 24 -3.16 -19.36 -6.96
N ALA A 25 -4.31 -20.02 -7.02
CA ALA A 25 -5.54 -19.48 -6.47
C ALA A 25 -5.37 -19.22 -4.96
N VAL A 26 -6.20 -18.33 -4.43
CA VAL A 26 -6.45 -18.26 -2.99
C VAL A 26 -7.54 -19.26 -2.65
N ALA A 27 -7.34 -20.09 -1.63
CA ALA A 27 -8.30 -21.08 -1.17
C ALA A 27 -8.52 -20.97 0.34
N GLU A 28 -9.68 -21.44 0.81
CA GLU A 28 -9.93 -21.61 2.23
C GLU A 28 -9.02 -22.72 2.80
N ALA A 29 -8.45 -22.46 3.96
CA ALA A 29 -7.68 -23.40 4.76
C ALA A 29 -8.20 -23.42 6.20
N THR A 30 -7.79 -24.44 6.97
CA THR A 30 -8.11 -24.56 8.40
C THR A 30 -7.75 -23.27 9.13
N GLY A 31 -8.70 -22.76 9.93
CA GLY A 31 -8.50 -21.56 10.74
C GLY A 31 -7.38 -21.70 11.77
N GLU A 32 -7.00 -20.55 12.34
CA GLU A 32 -5.97 -20.40 13.35
C GLU A 32 -6.62 -20.11 14.71
N PRO A 33 -6.96 -21.14 15.50
CA PRO A 33 -7.60 -20.93 16.79
C PRO A 33 -6.66 -20.21 17.75
N HIS A 34 -7.23 -19.47 18.70
CA HIS A 34 -6.46 -18.86 19.78
C HIS A 34 -5.77 -19.93 20.63
N LEU A 35 -4.49 -19.71 20.92
CA LEU A 35 -3.67 -20.60 21.72
C LEU A 35 -3.25 -19.92 23.02
N VAL A 36 -3.33 -20.66 24.12
CA VAL A 36 -2.79 -20.25 25.41
C VAL A 36 -1.28 -20.53 25.40
N ARG A 37 -0.47 -19.47 25.47
CA ARG A 37 1.01 -19.52 25.46
C ARG A 37 1.59 -19.76 26.86
N THR A 38 1.39 -20.97 27.40
CA THR A 38 1.92 -21.37 28.73
C THR A 38 3.44 -21.45 28.80
N ASP A 39 4.12 -21.41 27.65
CA ASP A 39 5.57 -21.31 27.53
C ASP A 39 6.10 -19.90 27.89
N LEU A 40 5.26 -18.86 27.79
CA LEU A 40 5.64 -17.48 28.17
C LEU A 40 5.37 -17.19 29.65
N ALA A 41 4.30 -17.76 30.20
CA ALA A 41 3.96 -17.67 31.61
C ALA A 41 3.12 -18.87 32.04
N ALA A 42 3.40 -19.44 33.22
CA ALA A 42 2.60 -20.51 33.78
C ALA A 42 1.23 -19.99 34.26
N GLY A 43 0.15 -20.70 33.94
CA GLY A 43 -1.19 -20.41 34.44
C GLY A 43 -2.30 -20.92 33.52
N ASP A 44 -3.50 -21.02 34.08
CA ASP A 44 -4.73 -21.29 33.31
C ASP A 44 -5.22 -19.96 32.73
N ALA A 45 -4.75 -19.57 31.53
CA ALA A 45 -5.28 -18.40 30.84
C ALA A 45 -6.63 -18.73 30.22
N VAL A 46 -7.67 -18.77 31.05
CA VAL A 46 -9.05 -18.81 30.60
C VAL A 46 -9.51 -17.35 30.45
N PRO A 47 -9.96 -16.91 29.26
CA PRO A 47 -10.55 -15.58 29.11
C PRO A 47 -11.86 -15.53 29.90
N LEU A 48 -11.76 -15.06 31.15
CA LEU A 48 -12.88 -14.88 32.06
C LEU A 48 -13.25 -13.40 32.09
N GLY A 49 -14.50 -13.09 31.78
CA GLY A 49 -15.06 -11.73 31.89
C GLY A 49 -15.33 -11.05 30.54
N PRO A 50 -15.99 -9.87 30.58
CA PRO A 50 -16.26 -9.07 29.38
C PRO A 50 -14.97 -8.48 28.80
N ALA A 51 -14.95 -8.20 27.49
CA ALA A 51 -13.88 -7.43 26.90
C ALA A 51 -13.86 -6.00 27.45
N ILE A 52 -12.67 -5.45 27.68
CA ILE A 52 -12.49 -4.03 28.03
C ILE A 52 -12.69 -3.15 26.78
N ALA A 53 -12.19 -3.60 25.62
CA ALA A 53 -12.46 -3.00 24.32
C ALA A 53 -12.38 -4.04 23.19
N CYS A 54 -13.01 -3.72 22.06
CA CYS A 54 -12.91 -4.49 20.82
C CYS A 54 -12.80 -3.53 19.63
N PHE A 55 -11.69 -3.61 18.88
CA PHE A 55 -11.40 -2.72 17.76
C PHE A 55 -10.77 -3.48 16.59
N ALA A 56 -10.88 -2.90 15.39
CA ALA A 56 -10.20 -3.39 14.19
C ALA A 56 -8.88 -2.63 14.07
N HIS A 57 -7.79 -3.35 13.82
CA HIS A 57 -6.47 -2.76 13.63
C HIS A 57 -6.09 -2.86 12.15
N LEU A 58 -5.74 -1.71 11.57
CA LEU A 58 -5.38 -1.50 10.18
C LEU A 58 -4.00 -0.84 10.16
N THR A 59 -3.19 -1.15 9.15
CA THR A 59 -1.85 -0.59 8.96
C THR A 59 -1.40 -0.85 7.53
N ASP A 60 -0.43 -0.09 7.03
CA ASP A 60 0.30 -0.37 5.77
C ASP A 60 -0.64 -0.60 4.58
N LEU A 61 -1.70 0.22 4.47
CA LEU A 61 -2.65 0.10 3.37
C LEU A 61 -2.02 0.52 2.06
N HIS A 62 -1.12 1.50 2.12
CA HIS A 62 -0.40 2.03 0.96
C HIS A 62 -1.35 2.34 -0.20
N VAL A 63 -2.37 3.18 0.03
CA VAL A 63 -3.23 3.67 -1.06
C VAL A 63 -2.33 4.40 -2.06
N THR A 64 -2.16 3.79 -3.23
CA THR A 64 -1.09 4.14 -4.18
C THR A 64 -1.65 4.79 -5.44
N ASP A 65 -1.05 5.89 -5.89
CA ASP A 65 -1.16 6.38 -7.27
C ASP A 65 -0.12 5.68 -8.16
N ALA A 66 -0.46 4.50 -8.69
CA ALA A 66 0.46 3.70 -9.50
C ALA A 66 0.84 4.34 -10.86
N GLN A 67 0.20 5.45 -11.23
CA GLN A 67 0.49 6.22 -12.45
C GLN A 67 1.43 7.41 -12.16
N SER A 68 1.77 7.66 -10.89
CA SER A 68 2.61 8.78 -10.49
C SER A 68 4.00 8.75 -11.17
N PRO A 69 4.55 9.90 -11.60
CA PRO A 69 5.90 9.98 -12.15
C PRO A 69 6.98 9.54 -11.14
N ALA A 70 6.75 9.74 -9.83
CA ALA A 70 7.70 9.40 -8.77
C ALA A 70 7.39 8.04 -8.12
N ARG A 71 6.94 7.07 -8.91
CA ARG A 71 6.83 5.66 -8.49
C ARG A 71 8.16 4.91 -8.55
N PHE A 72 9.14 5.46 -9.27
CA PHE A 72 10.49 4.89 -9.42
C PHE A 72 10.54 3.41 -9.80
N GLU A 73 9.52 2.92 -10.51
CA GLU A 73 9.36 1.48 -10.78
C GLU A 73 10.56 0.92 -11.54
N PHE A 74 11.21 1.76 -12.36
CA PHE A 74 12.37 1.39 -13.15
C PHE A 74 13.55 0.90 -12.32
N ILE A 75 13.64 1.26 -11.02
CA ILE A 75 14.68 0.74 -10.12
C ILE A 75 14.55 -0.79 -9.97
N ASN A 76 13.37 -1.38 -10.17
CA ASN A 76 13.19 -2.84 -10.21
C ASN A 76 14.07 -3.54 -11.27
N GLN A 77 14.57 -2.82 -12.28
CA GLN A 77 15.54 -3.37 -13.24
C GLN A 77 16.85 -3.81 -12.56
N GLU A 78 17.19 -3.19 -11.42
CA GLU A 78 18.43 -3.41 -10.67
C GLU A 78 18.34 -4.56 -9.65
N TRP A 79 17.34 -5.44 -9.74
CA TRP A 79 17.10 -6.52 -8.77
C TRP A 79 18.27 -7.50 -8.56
N ARG A 80 19.21 -7.56 -9.51
CA ARG A 80 20.44 -8.38 -9.39
C ARG A 80 21.59 -7.66 -8.68
N ASP A 81 21.50 -6.35 -8.54
CA ASP A 81 22.52 -5.54 -7.90
C ASP A 81 22.20 -5.38 -6.40
N PRO A 82 23.01 -5.96 -5.49
CA PRO A 82 22.74 -5.92 -4.07
C PRO A 82 22.72 -4.50 -3.48
N ARG A 83 23.26 -3.50 -4.19
CA ARG A 83 23.29 -2.10 -3.76
C ARG A 83 21.92 -1.44 -3.78
N PHE A 84 20.98 -1.95 -4.58
CA PHE A 84 19.61 -1.45 -4.65
C PHE A 84 18.63 -2.24 -3.79
N ARG A 85 19.08 -3.31 -3.11
CA ARG A 85 18.19 -4.24 -2.40
C ARG A 85 17.23 -3.59 -1.40
N GLU A 86 17.66 -2.53 -0.73
CA GLU A 86 16.83 -1.80 0.25
C GLU A 86 15.79 -0.87 -0.41
N LEU A 87 15.95 -0.60 -1.70
CA LEU A 87 15.00 0.14 -2.52
C LEU A 87 14.05 -0.80 -3.28
N LEU A 88 14.05 -2.10 -3.02
CA LEU A 88 13.28 -3.05 -3.82
C LEU A 88 12.29 -3.85 -2.96
N PRO A 89 11.07 -4.09 -3.48
CA PRO A 89 10.53 -3.62 -4.77
C PRO A 89 9.95 -2.19 -4.70
N MET A 90 10.09 -1.39 -5.75
CA MET A 90 9.39 -0.08 -5.90
C MET A 90 7.96 -0.22 -6.46
N GLN A 91 7.71 -1.32 -7.17
CA GLN A 91 6.45 -1.63 -7.86
C GLN A 91 5.97 -3.01 -7.46
N ARG A 92 4.68 -3.16 -7.15
CA ARG A 92 4.04 -4.45 -6.81
C ARG A 92 3.14 -4.89 -7.98
N PRO A 93 3.17 -6.15 -8.46
CA PRO A 93 2.43 -6.56 -9.65
C PRO A 93 0.94 -6.22 -9.63
N GLN A 94 0.29 -6.36 -8.48
CA GLN A 94 -1.16 -6.18 -8.34
C GLN A 94 -1.53 -4.82 -7.74
N GLU A 95 -0.63 -3.83 -7.72
CA GLU A 95 -0.86 -2.55 -7.04
C GLU A 95 -2.08 -1.77 -7.58
N MET A 96 -2.43 -1.91 -8.87
CA MET A 96 -3.67 -1.32 -9.41
C MET A 96 -4.95 -1.87 -8.76
N LEU A 97 -4.89 -3.06 -8.15
CA LEU A 97 -6.02 -3.65 -7.42
C LEU A 97 -6.08 -3.18 -5.96
N ASN A 98 -5.10 -2.40 -5.48
CA ASN A 98 -4.98 -2.01 -4.07
C ASN A 98 -6.25 -1.31 -3.54
N ALA A 99 -6.76 -0.30 -4.24
CA ALA A 99 -7.97 0.41 -3.82
C ALA A 99 -9.20 -0.52 -3.72
N HIS A 100 -9.34 -1.48 -4.64
CA HIS A 100 -10.41 -2.46 -4.61
C HIS A 100 -10.26 -3.47 -3.47
N ALA A 101 -9.02 -3.89 -3.19
CA ALA A 101 -8.70 -4.76 -2.07
C ALA A 101 -9.01 -4.09 -0.72
N ILE A 102 -8.66 -2.80 -0.56
CA ILE A 102 -9.01 -2.00 0.63
C ILE A 102 -10.52 -1.83 0.74
N GLY A 103 -11.22 -1.56 -0.37
CA GLY A 103 -12.68 -1.52 -0.37
C GLY A 103 -13.33 -2.85 0.07
N ALA A 104 -12.75 -3.98 -0.34
CA ALA A 104 -13.17 -5.31 0.13
C ALA A 104 -12.87 -5.53 1.62
N MET A 105 -11.72 -5.06 2.11
CA MET A 105 -11.36 -5.08 3.52
C MET A 105 -12.36 -4.27 4.37
N VAL A 106 -12.74 -3.06 3.94
CA VAL A 106 -13.76 -2.24 4.63
C VAL A 106 -15.10 -2.97 4.71
N ARG A 107 -15.55 -3.59 3.61
CA ARG A 107 -16.78 -4.42 3.63
C ARG A 107 -16.65 -5.62 4.57
N ALA A 108 -15.48 -6.25 4.62
CA ALA A 108 -15.21 -7.36 5.52
C ALA A 108 -15.31 -6.90 6.99
N ILE A 109 -14.67 -5.78 7.35
CA ILE A 109 -14.75 -5.19 8.70
C ILE A 109 -16.19 -4.84 9.07
N ASN A 110 -16.93 -4.20 8.15
CA ASN A 110 -18.35 -3.87 8.34
C ASN A 110 -19.26 -5.09 8.55
N SER A 111 -18.79 -6.29 8.19
CA SER A 111 -19.51 -7.56 8.40
C SER A 111 -19.14 -8.28 9.70
N ILE A 112 -18.20 -7.73 10.48
CA ILE A 112 -17.88 -8.19 11.83
C ILE A 112 -18.95 -7.65 12.78
N GLU A 113 -19.87 -8.52 13.21
CA GLU A 113 -20.89 -8.16 14.21
C GLU A 113 -20.35 -8.18 15.63
N ALA A 114 -19.41 -9.10 15.91
CA ALA A 114 -18.85 -9.32 17.24
C ALA A 114 -17.45 -9.95 17.17
N GLY A 115 -16.61 -9.66 18.16
CA GLY A 115 -15.29 -10.26 18.31
C GLY A 115 -15.34 -11.75 18.63
N ALA A 116 -14.46 -12.54 18.01
CA ALA A 116 -14.45 -14.01 18.08
C ALA A 116 -14.43 -14.58 19.51
N MET A 117 -13.70 -13.93 20.42
CA MET A 117 -13.41 -14.47 21.74
C MET A 117 -14.44 -14.09 22.81
N THR A 118 -14.97 -12.87 22.74
CA THR A 118 -15.78 -12.28 23.82
C THR A 118 -17.20 -11.95 23.37
N GLY A 119 -17.51 -12.06 22.07
CA GLY A 119 -18.79 -11.63 21.51
C GLY A 119 -19.05 -10.13 21.62
N SER A 120 -18.03 -9.33 22.00
CA SER A 120 -18.18 -7.88 22.14
C SER A 120 -18.26 -7.21 20.77
N PRO A 121 -19.12 -6.19 20.57
CA PRO A 121 -19.22 -5.49 19.30
C PRO A 121 -17.95 -4.69 19.01
N LEU A 122 -17.65 -4.51 17.73
CA LEU A 122 -16.58 -3.63 17.29
C LEU A 122 -16.92 -2.18 17.67
N GLN A 123 -16.05 -1.50 18.41
CA GLN A 123 -16.29 -0.14 18.90
C GLN A 123 -15.63 0.92 18.01
N MET A 124 -14.51 0.58 17.38
CA MET A 124 -13.76 1.47 16.49
C MET A 124 -12.82 0.71 15.56
N ALA A 125 -12.25 1.41 14.58
CA ALA A 125 -11.06 0.97 13.87
C ALA A 125 -9.86 1.89 14.20
N VAL A 126 -8.66 1.34 14.16
CA VAL A 126 -7.40 2.04 14.44
C VAL A 126 -6.47 1.80 13.26
N MET A 127 -6.08 2.87 12.57
CA MET A 127 -5.14 2.86 11.46
C MET A 127 -3.76 3.32 11.95
N THR A 128 -2.76 2.44 12.02
CA THR A 128 -1.48 2.75 12.70
C THR A 128 -0.38 3.29 11.78
N GLY A 129 -0.75 4.00 10.73
CA GLY A 129 0.20 4.63 9.80
C GLY A 129 0.31 3.92 8.45
N ASP A 130 0.95 4.60 7.52
CA ASP A 130 1.18 4.14 6.15
C ASP A 130 -0.12 3.83 5.39
N ALA A 131 -1.02 4.80 5.49
CA ALA A 131 -2.33 4.81 4.85
C ALA A 131 -2.25 5.11 3.35
N ILE A 132 -1.41 6.07 2.98
CA ILE A 132 -1.06 6.38 1.60
C ILE A 132 0.34 5.88 1.30
N ASP A 133 0.84 6.02 0.07
CA ASP A 133 2.10 5.39 -0.33
C ASP A 133 3.19 6.40 -0.67
N ASN A 134 2.84 7.58 -1.16
CA ASN A 134 3.82 8.50 -1.74
C ASN A 134 3.57 9.97 -1.32
N THR A 135 2.95 10.16 -0.15
CA THR A 135 2.54 11.45 0.42
C THR A 135 1.73 12.33 -0.53
N GLN A 136 0.93 11.73 -1.44
CA GLN A 136 0.21 12.49 -2.46
C GLN A 136 -1.24 12.80 -2.07
N ARG A 137 -1.73 13.98 -2.47
CA ARG A 137 -3.09 14.42 -2.14
C ARG A 137 -4.18 13.58 -2.80
N ASN A 138 -3.97 13.10 -4.02
CA ASN A 138 -4.89 12.16 -4.69
C ASN A 138 -4.99 10.82 -3.95
N GLU A 139 -3.88 10.29 -3.44
CA GLU A 139 -3.85 9.10 -2.57
C GLU A 139 -4.65 9.35 -1.28
N LEU A 140 -4.42 10.50 -0.62
CA LEU A 140 -5.18 10.88 0.58
C LEU A 140 -6.68 10.97 0.31
N THR A 141 -7.06 11.56 -0.82
CA THR A 141 -8.46 11.66 -1.23
C THR A 141 -9.10 10.28 -1.40
N ASN A 142 -8.40 9.34 -2.02
CA ASN A 142 -8.85 7.96 -2.18
C ASN A 142 -8.91 7.20 -0.85
N PHE A 143 -7.91 7.37 0.03
CA PHE A 143 -7.90 6.80 1.38
C PHE A 143 -9.13 7.26 2.19
N LEU A 144 -9.40 8.57 2.22
CA LEU A 144 -10.55 9.11 2.93
C LEU A 144 -11.88 8.61 2.33
N ALA A 145 -11.99 8.53 1.00
CA ALA A 145 -13.17 7.96 0.35
C ALA A 145 -13.35 6.48 0.70
N LEU A 146 -12.26 5.70 0.84
CA LEU A 146 -12.31 4.30 1.23
C LEU A 146 -12.78 4.10 2.68
N LEU A 147 -12.22 4.83 3.65
CA LEU A 147 -12.52 4.64 5.07
C LEU A 147 -13.76 5.42 5.55
N SER A 148 -14.05 6.60 5.00
CA SER A 148 -15.21 7.42 5.38
C SER A 148 -16.40 7.26 4.44
N GLY A 149 -16.22 6.54 3.33
CA GLY A 149 -17.20 6.39 2.28
C GLY A 149 -17.15 7.54 1.28
N GLY A 150 -17.49 7.25 0.02
CA GLY A 150 -17.39 8.25 -1.05
C GLY A 150 -17.04 7.63 -2.39
N THR A 151 -16.67 8.47 -3.35
CA THR A 151 -16.20 8.01 -4.66
C THR A 151 -14.68 7.91 -4.65
N VAL A 152 -14.18 6.70 -4.87
CA VAL A 152 -12.76 6.42 -5.10
C VAL A 152 -12.47 6.58 -6.59
N ARG A 153 -11.34 7.21 -6.92
CA ARG A 153 -10.89 7.49 -8.28
C ARG A 153 -9.45 6.98 -8.44
N PRO A 154 -9.26 5.71 -8.82
CA PRO A 154 -7.91 5.13 -8.93
C PRO A 154 -7.07 5.75 -10.06
N ASP A 155 -7.71 6.26 -11.11
CA ASP A 155 -7.04 6.92 -12.24
C ASP A 155 -6.45 8.30 -11.87
N SER A 156 -5.31 8.64 -12.45
CA SER A 156 -4.62 9.94 -12.26
C SER A 156 -3.96 10.44 -13.55
N GLY A 157 -3.83 11.76 -13.70
CA GLY A 157 -3.38 12.38 -14.95
C GLY A 157 -4.45 12.32 -16.05
N ALA A 158 -4.10 11.77 -17.22
CA ALA A 158 -5.03 11.65 -18.34
C ALA A 158 -5.95 10.42 -18.14
N PRO A 159 -7.18 10.45 -18.66
CA PRO A 159 -8.09 9.31 -18.55
C PRO A 159 -7.51 8.00 -19.10
N GLY A 160 -7.54 6.95 -18.29
CA GLY A 160 -7.06 5.62 -18.61
C GLY A 160 -5.68 5.31 -18.02
N TYR A 161 -5.40 4.03 -17.82
CA TYR A 161 -4.15 3.61 -17.18
C TYR A 161 -2.91 4.01 -17.99
N ASP A 162 -2.04 4.82 -17.37
CA ASP A 162 -0.75 5.24 -17.94
C ASP A 162 0.44 4.87 -17.02
N GLY A 163 0.76 3.58 -16.95
CA GLY A 163 1.87 3.08 -16.12
C GLY A 163 2.61 1.88 -16.73
N VAL A 164 3.51 1.30 -15.94
CA VAL A 164 4.47 0.27 -16.41
C VAL A 164 3.83 -1.07 -16.80
N GLN A 165 2.57 -1.29 -16.41
CA GLN A 165 1.82 -2.51 -16.74
C GLN A 165 1.13 -2.45 -18.11
N ARG A 166 1.23 -1.33 -18.83
CA ARG A 166 0.69 -1.19 -20.19
C ARG A 166 1.27 -2.26 -21.11
N ALA A 167 0.42 -2.79 -22.00
CA ALA A 167 0.82 -3.85 -22.93
C ALA A 167 2.02 -3.46 -23.83
N ASP A 168 2.11 -2.18 -24.20
CA ASP A 168 3.17 -1.62 -25.06
C ASP A 168 4.37 -1.04 -24.28
N TRP A 169 4.38 -1.17 -22.94
CA TRP A 169 5.53 -0.74 -22.14
C TRP A 169 6.78 -1.53 -22.53
N ARG A 170 7.93 -0.87 -22.65
CA ARG A 170 9.14 -1.45 -23.28
C ARG A 170 9.76 -2.60 -22.49
N SER A 171 9.72 -2.53 -21.16
CA SER A 171 10.33 -3.54 -20.28
C SER A 171 9.37 -4.68 -20.00
N ASP A 172 9.88 -5.91 -19.91
CA ASP A 172 9.15 -7.15 -19.64
C ASP A 172 9.25 -7.60 -18.16
N ILE A 173 9.84 -6.78 -17.29
CA ILE A 173 10.00 -7.11 -15.87
C ILE A 173 8.74 -6.87 -15.04
N TYR A 174 7.67 -6.34 -15.63
CA TYR A 174 6.39 -6.06 -14.96
C TYR A 174 5.32 -7.01 -15.45
N TRP A 175 4.38 -7.36 -14.57
CA TRP A 175 3.20 -8.11 -14.97
C TRP A 175 2.26 -7.21 -15.79
N LYS A 176 2.01 -7.60 -17.04
CA LYS A 176 1.14 -6.93 -18.01
C LYS A 176 -0.11 -7.78 -18.26
N PRO A 177 -1.19 -7.59 -17.51
CA PRO A 177 -2.41 -8.39 -17.66
C PRO A 177 -2.98 -8.35 -19.08
N ASP A 178 -2.85 -7.21 -19.75
CA ASP A 178 -3.28 -6.94 -21.13
C ASP A 178 -2.21 -7.26 -22.19
N GLY A 179 -1.07 -7.80 -21.76
CA GLY A 179 0.11 -8.05 -22.59
C GLY A 179 -0.09 -9.10 -23.70
N PRO A 180 0.87 -9.18 -24.63
CA PRO A 180 0.80 -10.10 -25.76
C PRO A 180 0.87 -11.58 -25.34
N PRO A 181 0.47 -12.53 -26.21
CA PRO A 181 0.36 -13.96 -25.84
C PRO A 181 1.67 -14.67 -25.47
N ASP A 182 2.82 -14.13 -25.88
CA ASP A 182 4.16 -14.61 -25.54
C ASP A 182 4.61 -14.25 -24.11
N GLY A 183 3.85 -13.38 -23.44
CA GLY A 183 3.94 -13.12 -22.01
C GLY A 183 5.15 -12.30 -21.56
N ASP A 184 5.03 -11.73 -20.37
CA ASP A 184 6.11 -11.02 -19.66
C ASP A 184 6.86 -11.97 -18.69
N THR A 185 7.84 -11.43 -17.95
CA THR A 185 8.63 -12.21 -16.98
C THR A 185 7.75 -12.84 -15.89
N PHE A 186 6.74 -12.14 -15.37
CA PHE A 186 5.84 -12.68 -14.35
C PHE A 186 4.99 -13.82 -14.89
N GLN A 187 4.52 -13.72 -16.13
CA GLN A 187 3.74 -14.79 -16.76
C GLN A 187 4.62 -16.02 -17.04
N ASN A 188 5.78 -15.82 -17.66
CA ASN A 188 6.65 -16.91 -18.10
C ASN A 188 7.40 -17.59 -16.94
N ALA A 189 7.88 -16.82 -15.95
CA ALA A 189 8.64 -17.37 -14.82
C ALA A 189 7.75 -17.79 -13.65
N LEU A 190 6.67 -17.05 -13.37
CA LEU A 190 5.86 -17.22 -12.15
C LEU A 190 4.42 -17.67 -12.43
N GLY A 191 4.03 -17.83 -13.70
CA GLY A 191 2.72 -18.33 -14.10
C GLY A 191 1.57 -17.34 -13.92
N PHE A 192 1.86 -16.04 -13.78
CA PHE A 192 0.82 -15.02 -13.62
C PHE A 192 -0.20 -15.08 -14.77
N PRO A 193 -1.50 -14.83 -14.50
CA PRO A 193 -2.53 -14.93 -15.51
C PRO A 193 -2.50 -13.73 -16.46
N ARG A 194 -2.94 -13.95 -17.70
CA ARG A 194 -3.42 -12.88 -18.57
C ARG A 194 -4.83 -12.50 -18.13
N HIS A 195 -5.13 -11.22 -18.11
CA HIS A 195 -6.46 -10.70 -17.81
C HIS A 195 -6.75 -9.47 -18.68
N PRO A 196 -6.98 -9.65 -19.99
CA PRO A 196 -7.30 -8.52 -20.87
C PRO A 196 -8.54 -7.76 -20.37
N GLY A 197 -8.48 -6.44 -20.39
CA GLY A 197 -9.46 -5.51 -19.83
C GLY A 197 -9.24 -5.15 -18.35
N LEU A 198 -8.29 -5.80 -17.64
CA LEU A 198 -8.13 -5.56 -16.21
C LEU A 198 -7.78 -4.10 -15.92
N LEU A 199 -6.80 -3.54 -16.65
CA LEU A 199 -6.34 -2.16 -16.40
C LEU A 199 -7.44 -1.14 -16.70
N ASP A 200 -8.26 -1.38 -17.73
CA ASP A 200 -9.41 -0.52 -18.06
C ASP A 200 -10.50 -0.58 -16.98
N GLU A 201 -10.69 -1.73 -16.33
CA GLU A 201 -11.68 -1.92 -15.27
C GLU A 201 -11.24 -1.29 -13.94
N VAL A 202 -9.99 -1.51 -13.52
CA VAL A 202 -9.49 -1.08 -12.20
C VAL A 202 -9.25 0.43 -12.08
N VAL A 203 -9.11 1.14 -13.21
CA VAL A 203 -9.05 2.62 -13.20
C VAL A 203 -10.43 3.26 -13.07
N GLN A 204 -11.52 2.51 -13.24
CA GLN A 204 -12.86 3.10 -13.17
C GLN A 204 -13.19 3.58 -11.75
N PRO A 205 -13.80 4.77 -11.61
CA PRO A 205 -14.30 5.23 -10.32
C PRO A 205 -15.34 4.28 -9.73
N PHE A 206 -15.28 4.05 -8.42
CA PHE A 206 -16.27 3.24 -7.71
C PHE A 206 -16.68 3.87 -6.38
N HIS A 207 -17.81 3.43 -5.82
CA HIS A 207 -18.28 3.88 -4.52
C HIS A 207 -17.80 2.95 -3.40
N ALA A 208 -17.18 3.51 -2.37
CA ALA A 208 -16.82 2.81 -1.15
C ALA A 208 -17.87 3.07 -0.04
N GLU A 209 -18.18 2.03 0.74
CA GLU A 209 -19.17 2.10 1.83
C GLU A 209 -18.69 2.94 3.01
N GLY A 210 -17.39 3.03 3.23
CA GLY A 210 -16.81 3.54 4.48
C GLY A 210 -16.98 2.57 5.65
N LEU A 211 -16.19 2.76 6.70
CA LEU A 211 -16.29 2.03 7.96
C LEU A 211 -17.57 2.47 8.70
N ARG A 212 -18.30 1.50 9.27
CA ARG A 212 -19.52 1.75 10.06
C ARG A 212 -19.25 2.11 11.51
N VAL A 213 -18.01 1.96 11.95
CA VAL A 213 -17.51 2.36 13.26
C VAL A 213 -16.63 3.60 13.11
N PRO A 214 -16.52 4.45 14.14
CA PRO A 214 -15.53 5.53 14.12
C PRO A 214 -14.13 4.94 13.94
N TRP A 215 -13.24 5.72 13.32
CA TRP A 215 -11.86 5.33 13.15
C TRP A 215 -10.91 6.46 13.53
N VAL A 216 -9.72 6.07 13.95
CA VAL A 216 -8.60 6.96 14.26
C VAL A 216 -7.39 6.53 13.44
N ALA A 217 -6.48 7.46 13.17
CA ALA A 217 -5.26 7.17 12.43
C ALA A 217 -4.00 7.69 13.14
N CYS A 218 -2.87 7.06 12.86
CA CYS A 218 -1.55 7.60 13.12
C CYS A 218 -0.93 7.97 11.76
N ARG A 219 0.07 8.86 11.78
CA ARG A 219 0.96 9.03 10.63
C ARG A 219 2.02 7.93 10.66
N GLY A 220 2.30 7.38 9.49
CA GLY A 220 3.50 6.62 9.19
C GLY A 220 4.38 7.38 8.21
N ASN A 221 5.52 6.80 7.87
CA ASN A 221 6.52 7.46 7.04
C ASN A 221 5.96 7.78 5.64
N HIS A 222 5.03 6.99 5.10
CA HIS A 222 4.45 7.22 3.77
C HIS A 222 3.51 8.45 3.72
N GLU A 223 3.09 8.99 4.86
CA GLU A 223 2.36 10.27 4.92
C GLU A 223 3.30 11.49 4.82
N GLU A 224 4.61 11.33 4.91
CA GLU A 224 5.61 12.42 4.90
C GLU A 224 6.67 12.24 3.79
N LEU A 225 7.07 10.99 3.55
CA LEU A 225 8.18 10.63 2.68
C LEU A 225 7.65 9.98 1.40
N CYS A 226 8.34 10.27 0.30
CA CYS A 226 8.16 9.60 -0.97
C CYS A 226 8.54 8.11 -0.83
N GLN A 227 7.63 7.20 -1.19
CA GLN A 227 7.74 5.75 -0.95
C GLN A 227 8.05 5.40 0.52
N GLY A 228 7.69 6.26 1.48
CA GLY A 228 8.00 6.05 2.90
C GLY A 228 9.48 6.14 3.28
N VAL A 229 10.34 6.61 2.37
CA VAL A 229 11.80 6.61 2.57
C VAL A 229 12.45 7.93 2.16
N GLY A 230 12.09 8.47 0.97
CA GLY A 230 12.75 9.63 0.39
C GLY A 230 12.15 10.96 0.85
N ILE A 231 13.00 11.91 1.26
CA ILE A 231 12.58 13.26 1.60
C ILE A 231 11.95 13.93 0.37
N VAL A 232 10.78 14.55 0.57
CA VAL A 232 10.13 15.33 -0.48
C VAL A 232 10.77 16.71 -0.60
N THR A 233 11.86 16.77 -1.38
CA THR A 233 12.51 18.05 -1.70
C THR A 233 11.60 18.94 -2.56
N PRO A 234 11.81 20.27 -2.59
CA PRO A 234 11.07 21.15 -3.50
C PRO A 234 11.22 20.77 -4.98
N ALA A 235 12.34 20.13 -5.35
CA ALA A 235 12.56 19.62 -6.69
C ALA A 235 11.71 18.38 -6.97
N LEU A 236 11.67 17.43 -6.03
CA LEU A 236 10.82 16.24 -6.13
C LEU A 236 9.33 16.62 -6.14
N ALA A 237 8.89 17.53 -5.26
CA ALA A 237 7.51 18.00 -5.20
C ALA A 237 7.01 18.54 -6.56
N ARG A 238 7.85 19.30 -7.27
CA ARG A 238 7.54 19.77 -8.64
C ARG A 238 7.54 18.63 -9.66
N ALA A 239 8.47 17.69 -9.54
CA ALA A 239 8.60 16.57 -10.46
C ALA A 239 7.40 15.60 -10.36
N ILE A 240 6.91 15.33 -9.15
CA ILE A 240 5.76 14.47 -8.88
C ILE A 240 4.48 14.96 -9.59
N THR A 241 4.24 16.28 -9.60
CA THR A 241 3.09 16.88 -10.30
C THR A 241 3.29 17.03 -11.81
N GLY A 242 4.53 16.85 -12.28
CA GLY A 242 4.94 17.15 -13.64
C GLY A 242 4.64 16.03 -14.64
N SER A 243 5.15 16.22 -15.86
CA SER A 243 4.89 15.35 -17.00
C SER A 243 6.04 14.39 -17.33
N ARG A 244 7.04 14.22 -16.45
CA ARG A 244 8.24 13.42 -16.75
C ARG A 244 8.32 12.20 -15.86
N LYS A 245 8.00 11.02 -16.41
CA LYS A 245 8.14 9.73 -15.72
C LYS A 245 9.48 9.09 -16.10
N PRO A 246 10.46 8.98 -15.18
CA PRO A 246 11.73 8.32 -15.46
C PRO A 246 11.52 6.83 -15.75
N ILE A 247 12.31 6.30 -16.67
CA ILE A 247 12.23 4.91 -17.14
C ILE A 247 13.54 4.13 -17.00
N ALA A 248 14.59 4.80 -16.56
CA ALA A 248 15.92 4.23 -16.31
C ALA A 248 16.73 5.16 -15.41
N LEU A 249 17.78 4.62 -14.79
CA LEU A 249 18.75 5.41 -14.01
C LEU A 249 19.41 6.49 -14.89
N PRO A 250 19.81 7.63 -14.31
CA PRO A 250 20.69 8.58 -14.97
C PRO A 250 21.98 7.90 -15.45
N GLN A 251 22.51 8.29 -16.62
CA GLN A 251 23.67 7.64 -17.24
C GLN A 251 24.93 7.64 -16.33
N ALA A 252 25.10 8.67 -15.51
CA ALA A 252 26.23 8.82 -14.60
C ALA A 252 25.83 8.63 -13.13
N PHE A 253 24.88 7.72 -12.85
CA PHE A 253 24.45 7.41 -11.50
C PHE A 253 25.50 6.54 -10.79
N GLU A 254 25.87 6.90 -9.55
CA GLU A 254 26.83 6.18 -8.72
C GLU A 254 26.09 5.16 -7.82
N PRO A 255 26.07 3.86 -8.16
CA PRO A 255 25.14 2.94 -7.52
C PRO A 255 25.49 2.60 -6.07
N ASP A 256 26.74 2.81 -5.64
CA ASP A 256 27.16 2.65 -4.24
C ASP A 256 26.47 3.66 -3.31
N THR A 257 25.91 4.74 -3.87
CA THR A 257 25.17 5.78 -3.15
C THR A 257 23.66 5.66 -3.31
N ALA A 258 23.15 4.55 -3.87
CA ALA A 258 21.75 4.44 -4.29
C ALA A 258 20.75 4.73 -3.16
N VAL A 259 20.91 4.08 -2.02
CA VAL A 259 20.03 4.23 -0.86
C VAL A 259 20.11 5.64 -0.28
N GLU A 260 21.33 6.13 -0.01
CA GLU A 260 21.55 7.48 0.54
C GLU A 260 20.97 8.56 -0.39
N THR A 261 21.17 8.41 -1.70
CA THR A 261 20.60 9.32 -2.70
C THR A 261 19.08 9.27 -2.69
N PHE A 262 18.48 8.09 -2.56
CA PHE A 262 17.01 7.97 -2.54
C PHE A 262 16.41 8.59 -1.28
N VAL A 263 17.07 8.40 -0.14
CA VAL A 263 16.64 8.98 1.14
C VAL A 263 16.71 10.51 1.10
N HIS A 264 17.82 11.10 0.68
CA HIS A 264 18.04 12.53 0.86
C HIS A 264 17.82 13.40 -0.39
N GLN A 265 17.95 12.82 -1.59
CA GLN A 265 17.87 13.52 -2.87
C GLN A 265 17.17 12.68 -3.95
N PRO A 266 15.95 12.15 -3.70
CA PRO A 266 15.25 11.25 -4.62
C PRO A 266 15.02 11.88 -6.01
N GLU A 267 14.97 13.21 -6.12
CA GLU A 267 14.88 13.90 -7.41
C GLU A 267 16.04 13.58 -8.37
N GLN A 268 17.19 13.12 -7.88
CA GLN A 268 18.29 12.72 -8.75
C GLN A 268 17.90 11.54 -9.65
N PHE A 269 17.08 10.61 -9.15
CA PHE A 269 16.54 9.50 -9.94
C PHE A 269 15.57 9.97 -11.03
N MET A 270 14.98 11.16 -10.90
CA MET A 270 14.08 11.77 -11.90
C MET A 270 14.84 12.38 -13.09
N SER A 271 16.18 12.46 -13.04
CA SER A 271 17.01 13.10 -14.07
C SER A 271 17.39 12.19 -15.25
N GLY A 272 17.03 10.91 -15.18
CA GLY A 272 17.31 9.92 -16.22
C GLY A 272 16.45 10.08 -17.49
N PRO A 273 16.57 9.12 -18.44
CA PRO A 273 15.63 8.99 -19.55
C PRO A 273 14.19 8.92 -19.04
N PHE A 274 13.26 9.56 -19.75
CA PHE A 274 11.87 9.67 -19.31
C PHE A 274 10.90 9.46 -20.48
N LEU A 275 9.66 9.17 -20.14
CA LEU A 275 8.50 9.33 -21.01
C LEU A 275 7.67 10.51 -20.55
N GLU A 276 7.02 11.17 -21.52
CA GLU A 276 6.01 12.17 -21.21
C GLU A 276 4.73 11.48 -20.75
N VAL A 277 4.18 11.96 -19.64
CA VAL A 277 2.90 11.56 -19.06
C VAL A 277 2.09 12.83 -18.78
N GLU A 278 0.78 12.71 -18.60
CA GLU A 278 -0.04 13.87 -18.25
C GLU A 278 0.31 14.37 -16.84
N ALA A 279 0.51 15.67 -16.73
CA ALA A 279 0.73 16.33 -15.45
C ALA A 279 -0.56 16.30 -14.62
N ASP A 280 -0.44 16.17 -13.30
CA ASP A 280 -1.59 16.13 -12.42
C ASP A 280 -1.29 16.98 -11.17
N PRO A 281 -2.00 18.10 -10.96
CA PRO A 281 -1.80 18.93 -9.77
C PRO A 281 -2.24 18.23 -8.47
N GLU A 282 -3.13 17.23 -8.55
CA GLU A 282 -3.60 16.48 -7.38
C GLU A 282 -2.54 15.50 -6.86
N ARG A 283 -1.46 15.27 -7.62
CA ARG A 283 -0.29 14.51 -7.18
C ARG A 283 0.59 15.26 -6.20
N ARG A 284 0.31 16.54 -5.90
CA ARG A 284 1.14 17.35 -5.00
C ARG A 284 1.31 16.66 -3.63
N PRO A 285 2.45 16.90 -2.96
CA PRO A 285 2.61 16.47 -1.57
C PRO A 285 1.49 17.03 -0.70
N ILE A 286 1.05 16.24 0.27
CA ILE A 286 0.11 16.70 1.29
C ILE A 286 0.81 17.57 2.31
N GLU A 287 0.10 18.56 2.83
CA GLU A 287 0.50 19.24 4.05
C GLU A 287 0.09 18.38 5.25
N ARG A 288 0.83 18.54 6.35
CA ARG A 288 0.62 17.74 7.57
C ARG A 288 -0.82 17.83 8.09
N ASP A 289 -1.41 19.03 8.05
CA ASP A 289 -2.76 19.31 8.54
C ASP A 289 -3.88 18.74 7.65
N GLU A 290 -3.57 18.36 6.40
CA GLU A 290 -4.52 17.70 5.50
C GLU A 290 -4.79 16.25 5.91
N PHE A 291 -3.77 15.56 6.44
CA PHE A 291 -3.95 14.21 7.00
C PHE A 291 -4.42 14.29 8.44
N MET A 292 -3.60 14.92 9.31
CA MET A 292 -3.83 14.98 10.75
C MET A 292 -3.21 16.24 11.36
N PRO A 293 -4.04 17.20 11.82
CA PRO A 293 -3.54 18.48 12.35
C PRO A 293 -2.80 18.35 13.70
N GLU A 294 -3.12 17.33 14.51
CA GLU A 294 -2.51 17.12 15.82
C GLU A 294 -1.45 16.01 15.76
N ALA A 295 -0.22 16.31 16.23
CA ALA A 295 0.88 15.34 16.29
C ALA A 295 0.67 14.25 17.35
N TYR A 296 0.06 14.63 18.46
CA TYR A 296 -0.27 13.74 19.56
C TYR A 296 -1.70 14.03 19.96
N TYR A 297 -2.51 13.00 20.08
CA TYR A 297 -3.88 13.14 20.54
C TYR A 297 -4.32 11.90 21.29
N ALA A 298 -5.41 12.04 22.04
CA ALA A 298 -6.02 10.93 22.75
C ALA A 298 -7.50 10.85 22.44
N GLN A 299 -8.00 9.62 22.33
CA GLN A 299 -9.41 9.34 22.14
C GLN A 299 -9.87 8.29 23.14
N ASP A 300 -10.93 8.61 23.89
CA ASP A 300 -11.55 7.69 24.83
C ASP A 300 -12.65 6.89 24.11
N VAL A 301 -12.62 5.56 24.23
CA VAL A 301 -13.64 4.64 23.72
C VAL A 301 -14.00 3.65 24.81
N GLY A 302 -15.20 3.85 25.39
CA GLY A 302 -15.62 3.12 26.58
C GLY A 302 -14.66 3.39 27.75
N ASP A 303 -14.08 2.33 28.31
CA ASP A 303 -13.13 2.39 29.43
C ASP A 303 -11.67 2.50 28.98
N VAL A 304 -11.40 2.55 27.67
CA VAL A 304 -10.04 2.59 27.10
C VAL A 304 -9.72 3.97 26.55
N ARG A 305 -8.54 4.48 26.89
CA ARG A 305 -7.93 5.65 26.27
C ARG A 305 -6.90 5.22 25.23
N PHE A 306 -7.14 5.55 23.97
CA PHE A 306 -6.17 5.45 22.89
C PHE A 306 -5.30 6.70 22.90
N ILE A 307 -3.97 6.53 22.89
CA ILE A 307 -3.00 7.62 22.82
C ILE A 307 -2.22 7.40 21.53
N THR A 308 -2.31 8.37 20.63
CA THR A 308 -1.57 8.34 19.37
C THR A 308 -0.35 9.23 19.50
N LEU A 309 0.79 8.67 19.12
CA LEU A 309 2.04 9.39 19.01
C LEU A 309 2.48 9.37 17.55
N ASP A 310 2.77 10.55 17.00
CA ASP A 310 3.49 10.62 15.73
C ASP A 310 4.94 10.19 15.95
N THR A 311 5.35 9.17 15.21
CA THR A 311 6.71 8.63 15.27
C THR A 311 7.45 8.74 13.93
N VAL A 312 6.96 9.58 13.02
CA VAL A 312 7.54 9.73 11.68
C VAL A 312 8.91 10.40 11.74
N CYS A 313 9.89 9.82 11.05
CA CYS A 313 11.21 10.41 10.89
C CYS A 313 11.23 11.41 9.73
N THR A 314 11.29 12.71 10.02
CA THR A 314 11.33 13.76 8.98
C THR A 314 12.68 13.84 8.25
N GLU A 315 13.72 13.22 8.78
CA GLU A 315 15.06 13.17 8.16
C GLU A 315 15.19 12.09 7.07
N GLY A 316 14.10 11.40 6.75
CA GLY A 316 14.05 10.31 5.78
C GLY A 316 14.35 8.93 6.40
N GLY A 317 14.32 7.91 5.55
CA GLY A 317 14.55 6.51 5.95
C GLY A 317 13.28 5.79 6.40
N ALA A 318 13.42 4.49 6.67
CA ALA A 318 12.31 3.62 7.10
C ALA A 318 12.18 3.51 8.63
N ASP A 319 13.10 4.12 9.39
CA ASP A 319 13.08 4.07 10.84
C ASP A 319 12.05 5.06 11.41
N GLY A 320 11.46 4.73 12.55
CA GLY A 320 10.66 5.65 13.35
C GLY A 320 11.52 6.46 14.32
N SER A 321 11.06 7.67 14.65
CA SER A 321 11.69 8.55 15.65
C SER A 321 10.64 9.01 16.66
N ILE A 322 10.99 9.04 17.94
CA ILE A 322 10.22 9.76 18.96
C ILE A 322 11.07 10.97 19.35
N ASP A 323 10.44 12.14 19.38
CA ASP A 323 11.05 13.41 19.77
C ASP A 323 11.53 13.46 21.24
#